data_AF-U9T3I3-F1
#
_entry.id   AF-U9T3I3-F1
#
_cell.length_a   1.000
_cell.length_b   1.000
_cell.length_c   1.000
_cell.angle_alpha   90.00
_cell.angle_beta   90.00
_cell.angle_gamma   90.00
#
_symmetry.space_group_name_H-M   'P 1'
#
loop_
_entity.id
_entity.type
_entity.pdbx_description
1 polymer ?
#
loop_
_entity_poly.entity_id
_entity_poly.type
_entity_poly.pdbx_seq_one_letter_code
_entity_poly.pdbx_strand_id
1 'polypeptide(L)' 'FLEWVPFDKFVEIKQIGEGGFSKVYSAIWIDNKVKYIRQNDGSWKKGESAKPIKVALKKL' A
#
# COMPACT_ATOMS: atom_id res chain seq x y z
N PHE A 1 -15.37 6.09 -1.67
CA PHE A 1 -14.24 7.02 -1.80
C PHE A 1 -13.21 6.35 -2.71
N LEU A 2 -12.74 7.04 -3.74
CA LEU A 2 -11.72 6.53 -4.66
C LEU A 2 -10.38 7.18 -4.27
N GLU A 3 -9.35 6.36 -4.11
CA GLU A 3 -8.01 6.82 -3.73
C GLU A 3 -7.02 6.37 -4.80
N TRP A 4 -6.22 7.31 -5.31
CA TRP A 4 -5.16 7.05 -6.26
C TRP A 4 -3.84 6.92 -5.49
N VAL A 5 -3.15 5.79 -5.69
CA VAL A 5 -1.91 5.48 -4.97
C VAL A 5 -0.74 5.46 -5.97
N PRO A 6 0.33 6.22 -5.71
CA PRO A 6 1.56 6.14 -6.50
C PRO A 6 2.15 4.73 -6.53
N PHE A 7 2.64 4.29 -7.70
CA PHE A 7 3.11 2.91 -7.90
C PHE A 7 4.36 2.55 -7.09
N ASP A 8 5.20 3.54 -6.77
CA ASP A 8 6.39 3.41 -5.93
C ASP A 8 6.09 3.02 -4.48
N LYS A 9 4.82 3.07 -4.06
CA LYS A 9 4.36 2.59 -2.74
C LYS A 9 4.13 1.07 -2.69
N PHE A 10 4.29 0.37 -3.81
CA PHE A 10 4.19 -1.09 -3.87
C PHE A 10 5.57 -1.72 -3.99
N VAL A 11 5.87 -2.67 -3.11
CA VAL A 11 7.12 -3.44 -3.09
C VAL A 11 6.83 -4.93 -3.24
N GLU A 12 7.88 -5.73 -3.44
CA GLU A 12 7.78 -7.19 -3.61
C GLU A 12 6.78 -7.62 -4.70
N ILE A 13 6.75 -6.89 -5.81
CA ILE A 13 5.82 -7.13 -6.91
C ILE A 13 6.22 -8.44 -7.62
N LYS A 14 5.35 -9.44 -7.57
CA LYS A 14 5.55 -10.77 -8.17
C LYS A 14 4.34 -11.13 -9.02
N GLN A 15 4.57 -11.59 -10.26
CA GLN A 15 3.49 -12.08 -11.10
C GLN A 15 2.93 -13.38 -10.50
N ILE A 16 1.60 -13.44 -10.37
CA ILE A 16 0.90 -14.62 -9.83
C ILE A 16 0.00 -15.29 -10.87
N GLY A 17 -0.25 -14.64 -12.00
CA GLY A 17 -1.05 -15.21 -13.06
C GLY A 17 -1.10 -14.32 -14.29
N GLU A 18 -1.34 -14.96 -15.43
CA GLU A 18 -1.58 -14.32 -16.71
C GLU A 18 -2.73 -15.06 -17.39
N GLY A 19 -3.73 -14.30 -17.82
CA GLY A 19 -4.83 -14.82 -18.62
C GLY A 19 -4.97 -14.00 -19.90
N GLY A 20 -5.92 -14.37 -20.75
CA GLY A 20 -6.12 -13.70 -22.05
C GLY A 20 -6.44 -12.20 -21.99
N PHE A 21 -6.77 -11.66 -20.81
CA PHE A 21 -7.23 -10.28 -20.63
C PHE A 21 -6.36 -9.42 -19.70
N SER A 22 -5.40 -9.99 -18.97
CA SER A 22 -4.55 -9.22 -18.05
C SER A 22 -3.46 -10.07 -17.40
N LYS A 23 -2.44 -9.38 -16.87
CA LYS A 23 -1.47 -9.95 -15.92
C LYS A 23 -1.83 -9.51 -14.50
N VAL A 24 -1.77 -10.45 -13.56
CA VAL A 24 -2.04 -10.21 -12.13
C VAL A 24 -0.76 -10.41 -11.33
N TYR A 25 -0.52 -9.50 -10.39
CA TYR A 25 0.66 -9.48 -9.54
C TYR A 25 0.24 -9.43 -8.07
N SER A 26 0.96 -10.12 -7.19
CA SER A 26 0.91 -9.84 -5.76
C SER A 26 1.93 -8.75 -5.42
N ALA A 27 1.58 -7.83 -4.55
CA ALA A 27 2.50 -6.81 -4.04
C ALA A 27 2.24 -6.55 -2.56
N ILE A 28 3.22 -5.90 -1.91
CA ILE A 28 3.07 -5.37 -0.56
C ILE A 28 2.92 -3.86 -0.66
N TRP A 29 1.86 -3.31 -0.09
CA TRP A 29 1.64 -1.87 0.03
C TRP A 29 2.20 -1.39 1.37
N ILE A 30 3.26 -0.56 1.32
CA ILE A 30 4.07 -0.17 2.49
C ILE A 30 3.65 1.16 3.14
N ASP A 31 2.76 1.90 2.50
CA ASP A 31 2.34 3.24 2.97
C ASP A 31 0.84 3.28 3.24
N ASN A 32 0.31 2.19 3.81
CA ASN A 32 -1.05 2.21 4.29
C ASN A 32 -1.11 3.19 5.48
N LYS A 33 -1.80 4.32 5.27
CA LYS A 33 -2.18 5.32 6.28
C LYS A 33 -1.23 5.42 7.47
N VAL A 34 -0.24 6.29 7.35
CA VAL A 34 0.50 6.78 8.51
C VAL A 34 -0.48 7.44 9.48
N LYS A 35 -0.71 6.80 10.63
CA LYS A 35 -1.56 7.38 11.67
C LYS A 35 -0.72 8.38 12.47
N TYR A 36 -1.03 9.66 12.39
CA TYR A 36 -0.41 10.66 13.26
C TYR A 36 -1.14 10.66 14.61
N ILE A 37 -0.38 10.54 15.69
CA ILE A 37 -0.91 10.58 17.05
C ILE A 37 -0.50 11.92 17.66
N ARG A 38 -1.49 12.66 18.16
CA ARG A 38 -1.25 13.91 18.89
C ARG A 38 -0.77 13.56 20.29
N GLN A 39 0.36 14.14 20.69
CA GLN A 39 0.91 13.98 22.04
C GLN A 39 0.39 15.05 22.99
N ASN A 40 0.55 14.81 24.30
CA ASN A 40 0.11 15.72 25.36
C ASN A 40 0.84 17.08 25.35
N ASP A 41 2.06 17.13 24.79
CA ASP A 41 2.83 18.35 24.59
C ASP A 41 2.40 19.14 23.33
N GLY A 42 1.37 18.67 22.61
CA GLY A 42 0.88 19.27 21.39
C GLY A 42 1.66 18.88 20.12
N SER A 43 2.74 18.12 20.24
CA SER A 43 3.51 17.61 19.09
C SER A 43 2.75 16.48 18.37
N TRP A 44 3.05 16.29 17.08
CA TRP A 44 2.59 15.14 16.31
C TRP A 44 3.69 14.11 16.22
N LYS A 45 3.40 12.88 16.66
CA LYS A 45 4.29 11.75 16.44
C LYS A 45 3.76 10.91 15.28
N LYS A 46 4.67 10.50 14.40
CA LYS A 46 4.38 9.43 13.44
C LYS A 46 4.04 8.18 14.27
N GLY A 47 2.76 7.80 14.30
CA GLY A 47 2.34 6.55 14.91
C GLY A 47 2.94 5.37 14.16
N GLU A 48 2.78 4.18 14.70
CA GLU A 48 3.20 2.96 14.01
C GLU A 48 2.56 2.95 12.62
N SER A 49 3.39 2.89 11.57
CA SER A 49 2.89 2.68 10.21
C SER A 49 1.98 1.47 10.26
N ALA A 50 0.79 1.55 9.66
CA ALA A 50 -0.04 0.36 9.60
C ALA A 50 0.77 -0.77 8.93
N LYS A 51 0.54 -2.00 9.36
CA LYS A 51 1.36 -3.13 8.91
C LYS A 51 1.29 -3.24 7.39
N PRO A 52 2.39 -3.55 6.68
CA PRO A 52 2.37 -3.68 5.23
C PRO A 52 1.24 -4.62 4.78
N ILE A 53 0.43 -4.21 3.80
CA ILE A 53 -0.74 -4.98 3.35
C ILE A 53 -0.38 -5.72 2.07
N LYS A 54 -0.66 -7.03 2.02
CA LYS A 54 -0.59 -7.79 0.78
C LYS A 54 -1.79 -7.47 -0.11
N VAL A 55 -1.53 -7.02 -1.33
CA VAL A 55 -2.54 -6.61 -2.32
C VAL A 55 -2.33 -7.33 -3.65
N ALA A 56 -3.35 -7.32 -4.50
CA ALA A 56 -3.27 -7.79 -5.87
C ALA A 56 -3.34 -6.59 -6.84
N LEU A 57 -2.38 -6.51 -7.76
CA LEU A 57 -2.34 -5.51 -8.83
C LEU A 57 -2.76 -6.17 -10.13
N LYS A 58 -3.62 -5.50 -10.90
CA LYS A 58 -4.02 -5.91 -12.24
C LYS A 58 -3.43 -4.95 -13.26
N LYS A 59 -2.67 -5.48 -14.22
CA LYS A 59 -2.20 -4.73 -15.39
C LYS A 59 -3.11 -5.08 -16.57
N LEU A 60 -3.83 -4.07 -17.05
CA LEU A 60 -4.61 -4.12 -18.29
C LEU A 60 -3.69 -3.98 -19.50
#